data_AF-A0A7C6HAY0-F1
#
_entry.id   AF-A0A7C6HAY0-F1
#
_cell.length_a   1.000
_cell.length_b   1.000
_cell.length_c   1.000
_cell.angle_alpha   90.00
_cell.angle_beta   90.00
_cell.angle_gamma   90.00
#
_symmetry.space_group_name_H-M   'P 1'
#
loop_
_entity.id
_entity.type
_entity.pdbx_description
1 polymer ?
#
loop_
_entity_poly.entity_id
_entity_poly.type
_entity_poly.pdbx_seq_one_letter_code
_entity_poly.pdbx_strand_id
1 'polypeptide(L)'
;MAKRLFLEVPTGLISEKALRPGDVALYVQIQLHPGCSITELSRLTGQNRSTIRSQCKRLSQSGWIVVLTEGITRAVYPTLSNEHQLQIAEQYKERIRFASRVGQTHMCEWLKILLDVPEMLENVRPWFLQNPETGEYLEYDCYLPEPYQIAWEFQGQQHFRTTEMFPSEEALRKLQMRDMVKISQSKKNGVELVFVTEKDLSYEGMLAKIPNGVPLKYVDPNGPRVRSLESLCQEYAANVRRTMARQARRGRQQQQD
;
A
#
# COMPACT_ATOMS: atom_id res chain seq x y z
N MET A 1 -15.95 7.60 -9.47
CA MET A 1 -14.48 7.48 -9.28
C MET A 1 -13.94 8.82 -8.83
N ALA A 2 -12.99 8.83 -7.89
CA ALA A 2 -12.29 10.05 -7.49
C ALA A 2 -11.60 10.70 -8.70
N LYS A 3 -11.67 12.03 -8.83
CA LYS A 3 -11.03 12.74 -9.93
C LYS A 3 -9.51 12.73 -9.72
N ARG A 4 -8.77 12.07 -10.62
CA ARG A 4 -7.30 12.11 -10.61
C ARG A 4 -6.85 13.45 -11.20
N LEU A 5 -6.31 14.34 -10.35
CA LEU A 5 -5.82 15.67 -10.75
C LEU A 5 -4.38 15.63 -11.28
N PHE A 6 -3.57 14.70 -10.76
CA PHE A 6 -2.18 14.50 -11.15
C PHE A 6 -1.93 13.04 -11.49
N LEU A 7 -1.01 12.79 -12.42
CA LEU A 7 -0.57 11.46 -12.79
C LEU A 7 0.94 11.38 -12.64
N GLU A 8 1.42 10.43 -11.84
CA GLU A 8 2.84 10.14 -11.75
C GLU A 8 3.26 9.25 -12.91
N VAL A 9 4.25 9.71 -13.68
CA VAL A 9 4.84 8.94 -14.78
C VAL A 9 6.25 8.53 -14.37
N PRO A 10 6.60 7.23 -14.44
CA PRO A 10 7.95 6.77 -14.10
C PRO A 10 9.00 7.45 -14.95
N THR A 11 10.04 8.01 -14.32
CA THR A 11 11.15 8.64 -15.07
C THR A 11 11.85 7.65 -15.98
N GLY A 12 11.96 6.38 -15.55
CA GLY A 12 12.51 5.28 -16.33
C GLY A 12 11.80 5.07 -17.67
N LEU A 13 10.46 5.26 -17.72
CA LEU A 13 9.67 5.14 -18.94
C LEU A 13 10.04 6.24 -19.94
N ILE A 14 10.23 7.47 -19.44
CA ILE A 14 10.56 8.64 -20.27
C ILE A 14 11.98 8.52 -20.83
N SER A 15 12.91 7.95 -20.07
CA SER A 15 14.30 7.75 -20.48
C SER A 15 14.54 6.48 -21.31
N GLU A 16 13.53 5.63 -21.50
CA GLU A 16 13.68 4.35 -22.19
C GLU A 16 13.94 4.54 -23.69
N LYS A 17 15.15 4.21 -24.13
CA LYS A 17 15.60 4.40 -25.53
C LYS A 17 14.83 3.55 -26.52
N ALA A 18 14.30 2.40 -26.08
CA ALA A 18 13.50 1.52 -26.93
C ALA A 18 12.09 2.09 -27.22
N LEU A 19 11.65 3.08 -26.45
CA LEU A 19 10.33 3.69 -26.57
C LEU A 19 10.37 5.00 -27.37
N ARG A 20 9.29 5.23 -28.10
CA ARG A 20 9.03 6.47 -28.84
C ARG A 20 8.11 7.37 -28.01
N PRO A 21 8.06 8.69 -28.29
CA PRO A 21 7.14 9.59 -27.59
C PRO A 21 5.68 9.13 -27.62
N GLY A 22 5.24 8.54 -28.73
CA GLY A 22 3.90 7.95 -28.85
C GLY A 22 3.67 6.75 -27.94
N ASP A 23 4.71 5.97 -27.60
CA ASP A 23 4.60 4.84 -26.68
C ASP A 23 4.39 5.35 -25.25
N VAL A 24 5.13 6.38 -24.85
CA VAL A 24 4.97 7.06 -23.54
C VAL A 24 3.57 7.66 -23.43
N ALA A 25 3.09 8.34 -24.49
CA ALA A 25 1.73 8.87 -24.53
C ALA A 25 0.67 7.76 -24.41
N LEU A 26 0.88 6.60 -25.06
CA LEU A 26 -0.02 5.46 -24.91
C LEU A 26 0.02 4.88 -23.49
N TYR A 27 1.20 4.78 -22.86
CA TYR A 27 1.32 4.33 -21.47
C TYR A 27 0.51 5.21 -20.53
N VAL A 28 0.58 6.53 -20.69
CA VAL A 28 -0.24 7.49 -19.91
C VAL A 28 -1.73 7.20 -20.06
N GLN A 29 -2.19 6.89 -21.27
CA GLN A 29 -3.60 6.53 -21.52
C GLN A 29 -3.97 5.19 -20.88
N ILE A 30 -3.06 4.20 -20.91
CA ILE A 30 -3.24 2.92 -20.22
C ILE A 30 -3.27 3.11 -18.69
N GLN A 31 -2.51 4.06 -18.13
CA GLN A 31 -2.50 4.36 -16.70
C GLN A 31 -3.77 5.10 -16.24
N LEU A 32 -4.39 5.88 -17.12
CA LEU A 32 -5.70 6.50 -16.88
C LEU A 32 -6.86 5.53 -17.06
N HIS A 33 -6.68 4.54 -17.93
CA HIS A 33 -7.71 3.57 -18.32
C HIS A 33 -7.16 2.14 -18.31
N PRO A 34 -6.75 1.62 -17.12
CA PRO A 34 -6.23 0.26 -17.01
C PRO A 34 -7.30 -0.76 -17.38
N GLY A 35 -6.89 -1.85 -18.02
CA GLY A 35 -7.79 -2.92 -18.46
C GLY A 35 -8.43 -2.69 -19.83
N CYS A 36 -8.18 -1.55 -20.49
CA CYS A 36 -8.68 -1.34 -21.85
C CYS A 36 -8.08 -2.32 -22.86
N SER A 37 -8.92 -2.76 -23.79
CA SER A 37 -8.51 -3.49 -24.98
C SER A 37 -7.85 -2.58 -26.01
N ILE A 38 -7.14 -3.17 -26.97
CA ILE A 38 -6.59 -2.43 -28.13
C ILE A 38 -7.69 -1.64 -28.88
N THR A 39 -8.91 -2.18 -28.94
CA THR A 39 -10.03 -1.51 -29.62
C THR A 39 -10.47 -0.28 -28.84
N GLU A 40 -10.53 -0.34 -27.52
CA GLU A 40 -10.90 0.80 -26.67
C GLU A 40 -9.79 1.86 -26.67
N LEU A 41 -8.53 1.45 -26.54
CA LEU A 41 -7.38 2.35 -26.63
C LEU A 41 -7.33 3.06 -28.00
N SER A 42 -7.67 2.36 -29.09
CA SER A 42 -7.78 2.97 -30.42
C SER A 42 -8.88 4.05 -30.47
N ARG A 43 -10.02 3.84 -29.82
CA ARG A 43 -11.09 4.85 -29.72
C ARG A 43 -10.69 6.02 -28.83
N LEU A 44 -10.09 5.76 -27.67
CA LEU A 44 -9.66 6.79 -26.71
C LEU A 44 -8.59 7.71 -27.29
N THR A 45 -7.64 7.15 -28.03
CA THR A 45 -6.49 7.90 -28.56
C THR A 45 -6.70 8.42 -29.98
N GLY A 46 -7.72 7.96 -30.70
CA GLY A 46 -7.91 8.22 -32.12
C GLY A 46 -6.89 7.53 -33.04
N GLN A 47 -5.99 6.71 -32.51
CA GLN A 47 -4.96 6.02 -33.29
C GLN A 47 -5.48 4.72 -33.90
N ASN A 48 -4.90 4.33 -35.04
CA ASN A 48 -5.22 3.03 -35.66
C ASN A 48 -4.83 1.87 -34.74
N ARG A 49 -5.66 0.82 -34.69
CA ARG A 49 -5.39 -0.42 -33.96
C ARG A 49 -4.03 -1.05 -34.30
N SER A 50 -3.54 -0.95 -35.54
CA SER A 50 -2.20 -1.44 -35.92
C SER A 50 -1.07 -0.66 -35.25
N THR A 51 -1.23 0.65 -35.10
CA THR A 51 -0.32 1.53 -34.34
C THR A 51 -0.33 1.13 -32.87
N ILE A 52 -1.52 1.05 -32.26
CA ILE A 52 -1.67 0.66 -30.84
C ILE A 52 -1.04 -0.70 -30.58
N ARG A 53 -1.26 -1.71 -31.43
CA ARG A 53 -0.60 -3.03 -31.32
C ARG A 53 0.92 -2.91 -31.32
N SER A 54 1.47 -2.10 -32.22
CA SER A 54 2.92 -1.92 -32.34
C SER A 54 3.50 -1.21 -31.10
N GLN A 55 2.78 -0.23 -30.55
CA GLN A 55 3.18 0.46 -29.32
C GLN A 55 3.08 -0.45 -28.10
N CYS A 56 1.96 -1.17 -27.93
CA CYS A 56 1.80 -2.17 -26.89
C CYS A 56 2.90 -3.24 -26.96
N LYS A 57 3.29 -3.69 -28.16
CA LYS A 57 4.40 -4.63 -28.33
C LYS A 57 5.71 -4.07 -27.77
N ARG A 58 6.08 -2.83 -28.11
CA ARG A 58 7.30 -2.19 -27.57
C ARG A 58 7.22 -1.99 -26.06
N LEU A 59 6.13 -1.44 -25.56
CA LEU A 59 5.90 -1.25 -24.12
C LEU A 59 5.98 -2.57 -23.35
N SER A 60 5.40 -3.65 -23.88
CA SER A 60 5.44 -4.97 -23.25
C SER A 60 6.84 -5.58 -23.30
N GLN A 61 7.56 -5.44 -24.41
CA GLN A 61 8.95 -5.89 -24.54
C GLN A 61 9.90 -5.16 -23.58
N SER A 62 9.64 -3.88 -23.31
CA SER A 62 10.37 -3.08 -22.32
C SER A 62 9.83 -3.25 -20.88
N GLY A 63 8.83 -4.10 -20.67
CA GLY A 63 8.29 -4.42 -19.34
C GLY A 63 7.42 -3.34 -18.71
N TRP A 64 6.91 -2.38 -19.47
CA TRP A 64 6.07 -1.29 -18.96
C TRP A 64 4.57 -1.63 -18.98
N ILE A 65 4.13 -2.62 -19.74
CA ILE A 65 2.74 -3.07 -19.70
C ILE A 65 2.66 -4.59 -19.66
N VAL A 66 1.56 -5.09 -19.13
CA VAL A 66 1.14 -6.48 -19.30
C VAL A 66 -0.12 -6.54 -20.16
N VAL A 67 -0.27 -7.60 -20.94
CA VAL A 67 -1.50 -7.89 -21.69
C VAL A 67 -2.07 -9.19 -21.14
N LEU A 68 -3.22 -9.11 -20.49
CA LEU A 68 -3.91 -10.25 -19.90
C LEU A 68 -5.08 -10.66 -20.79
N THR A 69 -5.44 -11.94 -20.73
CA THR A 69 -6.66 -12.44 -21.36
C THR A 69 -7.75 -12.52 -20.31
N GLU A 70 -8.79 -11.72 -20.48
CA GLU A 70 -9.96 -11.67 -19.60
C GLU A 70 -11.19 -12.12 -20.39
N GLY A 71 -11.61 -13.35 -20.15
CA GLY A 71 -12.63 -14.02 -20.95
C GLY A 71 -12.19 -14.11 -22.42
N ILE A 72 -12.92 -13.41 -23.30
CA ILE A 72 -12.63 -13.35 -24.74
C ILE A 72 -11.77 -12.16 -25.16
N THR A 73 -11.55 -11.20 -24.25
CA THR A 73 -10.85 -9.94 -24.55
C THR A 73 -9.40 -9.97 -24.06
N ARG A 74 -8.53 -9.23 -24.75
CA ARG A 74 -7.19 -8.93 -24.25
C ARG A 74 -7.16 -7.52 -23.66
N ALA A 75 -6.97 -7.45 -22.35
CA ALA A 75 -6.93 -6.23 -21.56
C ALA A 75 -5.47 -5.82 -21.31
N VAL A 76 -5.20 -4.51 -21.34
CA VAL A 76 -3.85 -3.97 -21.18
C VAL A 76 -3.76 -3.24 -19.85
N TYR A 77 -2.76 -3.58 -19.04
CA TYR A 77 -2.53 -2.96 -17.74
C TYR A 77 -1.15 -2.29 -17.68
N PRO A 78 -1.04 -1.12 -17.03
CA PRO A 78 0.25 -0.52 -16.74
C PRO A 78 0.98 -1.37 -15.71
N THR A 79 2.30 -1.46 -15.84
CA THR A 79 3.18 -1.99 -14.81
C THR A 79 4.51 -1.22 -14.83
N LEU A 80 5.48 -1.68 -14.05
CA LEU A 80 6.83 -1.15 -14.01
C LEU A 80 7.80 -2.21 -14.51
N SER A 81 8.82 -1.79 -15.27
CA SER A 81 9.88 -2.70 -15.69
C SER A 81 10.60 -3.31 -14.48
N ASN A 82 11.15 -4.52 -14.62
CA ASN A 82 11.87 -5.19 -13.53
C ASN A 82 13.03 -4.35 -12.99
N GLU A 83 13.76 -3.66 -13.87
CA GLU A 83 14.82 -2.73 -13.48
C GLU A 83 14.28 -1.63 -12.57
N HIS A 84 13.18 -0.99 -12.96
CA HIS A 84 12.61 0.09 -12.17
C HIS A 84 12.00 -0.40 -10.86
N GLN A 85 11.40 -1.58 -10.86
CA GLN A 85 10.95 -2.25 -9.63
C GLN A 85 12.10 -2.51 -8.66
N LEU A 86 13.27 -2.94 -9.16
CA LEU A 86 14.47 -3.16 -8.34
C LEU A 86 15.02 -1.84 -7.77
N GLN A 87 15.05 -0.77 -8.58
CA GLN A 87 15.50 0.55 -8.13
C GLN A 87 14.61 1.08 -6.98
N ILE A 88 13.29 1.00 -7.13
CA ILE A 88 12.34 1.39 -6.08
C ILE A 88 12.52 0.53 -4.83
N ALA A 89 12.68 -0.79 -5.00
CA ALA A 89 12.91 -1.70 -3.88
C ALA A 89 14.19 -1.38 -3.11
N GLU A 90 15.27 -1.01 -3.81
CA GLU A 90 16.53 -0.67 -3.17
C GLU A 90 16.46 0.67 -2.43
N GLN A 91 15.83 1.68 -3.03
CA GLN A 91 15.56 2.95 -2.35
C GLN A 91 14.70 2.74 -1.09
N TYR A 92 13.72 1.84 -1.18
CA TYR A 92 12.90 1.48 -0.03
C TYR A 92 13.73 0.81 1.08
N LYS A 93 14.61 -0.13 0.75
CA LYS A 93 15.51 -0.80 1.70
C LYS A 93 16.45 0.17 2.40
N GLU A 94 16.93 1.20 1.71
CA GLU A 94 17.77 2.22 2.35
C GLU A 94 16.93 3.10 3.28
N ARG A 95 15.74 3.52 2.84
CA ARG A 95 14.83 4.34 3.65
C ARG A 95 14.36 3.64 4.92
N ILE A 96 14.02 2.34 4.85
CA ILE A 96 13.45 1.61 5.99
C ILE A 96 14.43 1.48 7.17
N ARG A 97 15.75 1.53 6.91
CA ARG A 97 16.78 1.52 7.96
C ARG A 97 16.67 2.70 8.93
N PHE A 98 16.09 3.80 8.49
CA PHE A 98 15.90 5.02 9.28
C PHE A 98 14.47 5.17 9.81
N ALA A 99 13.59 4.21 9.56
CA ALA A 99 12.18 4.31 9.95
C ALA A 99 12.00 4.00 11.45
N SER A 100 11.33 4.92 12.17
CA SER A 100 10.96 4.72 13.57
C SER A 100 9.79 3.75 13.76
N ARG A 101 8.85 3.72 12.80
CA ARG A 101 7.65 2.88 12.81
C ARG A 101 7.68 1.86 11.67
N VAL A 102 8.63 0.92 11.72
CA VAL A 102 8.92 -0.04 10.63
C VAL A 102 7.67 -0.77 10.10
N GLY A 103 6.85 -1.32 10.98
CA GLY A 103 5.64 -2.06 10.56
C GLY A 103 4.60 -1.18 9.86
N GLN A 104 4.40 0.05 10.34
CA GLN A 104 3.55 1.05 9.67
C GLN A 104 4.12 1.41 8.29
N THR A 105 5.44 1.63 8.19
CA THR A 105 6.09 1.93 6.91
C THR A 105 5.98 0.76 5.92
N HIS A 106 6.01 -0.49 6.38
CA HIS A 106 5.71 -1.66 5.53
C HIS A 106 4.27 -1.68 5.06
N MET A 107 3.30 -1.46 5.95
CA MET A 107 1.88 -1.36 5.60
C MET A 107 1.64 -0.28 4.53
N CYS A 108 2.14 0.93 4.73
CA CYS A 108 1.97 2.02 3.76
C CYS A 108 2.64 1.71 2.41
N GLU A 109 3.78 1.03 2.40
CA GLU A 109 4.44 0.63 1.15
C GLU A 109 3.61 -0.42 0.38
N TRP A 110 3.03 -1.39 1.08
CA TRP A 110 2.09 -2.34 0.47
C TRP A 110 0.88 -1.64 -0.14
N LEU A 111 0.28 -0.68 0.57
CA LEU A 111 -0.85 0.09 0.04
C LEU A 111 -0.46 0.87 -1.22
N LYS A 112 0.75 1.45 -1.30
CA LYS A 112 1.26 2.11 -2.52
C LYS A 112 1.43 1.16 -3.71
N ILE A 113 1.82 -0.08 -3.44
CA ILE A 113 1.96 -1.12 -4.47
C ILE A 113 0.57 -1.55 -4.98
N LEU A 114 -0.38 -1.78 -4.07
CA LEU A 114 -1.65 -2.42 -4.38
C LEU A 114 -2.71 -1.45 -4.89
N LEU A 115 -2.79 -0.24 -4.34
CA LEU A 115 -3.92 0.66 -4.57
C LEU A 115 -3.75 1.52 -5.82
N ASP A 116 -4.80 1.59 -6.65
CA ASP A 116 -4.91 2.50 -7.79
C ASP A 116 -5.79 3.70 -7.46
N VAL A 117 -5.36 4.47 -6.45
CA VAL A 117 -6.07 5.64 -5.93
C VAL A 117 -5.29 6.92 -6.25
N PRO A 118 -5.96 8.08 -6.41
CA PRO A 118 -5.27 9.32 -6.77
C PRO A 118 -4.49 9.92 -5.60
N GLU A 119 -4.92 9.68 -4.37
CA GLU A 119 -4.33 10.27 -3.18
C GLU A 119 -4.41 9.29 -2.03
N MET A 120 -3.32 9.22 -1.27
CA MET A 120 -3.21 8.46 -0.04
C MET A 120 -2.49 9.33 0.97
N LEU A 121 -3.14 9.60 2.10
CA LEU A 121 -2.60 10.51 3.11
C LEU A 121 -2.03 9.70 4.27
N GLU A 122 -0.75 9.91 4.58
CA GLU A 122 -0.05 9.21 5.67
C GLU A 122 0.03 10.07 6.93
N ASN A 123 -0.10 9.45 8.11
CA ASN A 123 0.00 10.10 9.43
C ASN A 123 -0.91 11.34 9.58
N VAL A 124 -2.15 11.24 9.12
CA VAL A 124 -3.07 12.38 9.12
C VAL A 124 -3.84 12.50 10.42
N ARG A 125 -4.17 13.73 10.79
CA ARG A 125 -5.00 14.07 11.95
C ARG A 125 -6.25 14.83 11.50
N PRO A 126 -7.27 14.14 10.97
CA PRO A 126 -8.45 14.80 10.46
C PRO A 126 -9.17 15.60 11.55
N TRP A 127 -9.78 16.73 11.17
CA TRP A 127 -10.42 17.63 12.13
C TRP A 127 -11.54 16.96 12.95
N PHE A 128 -12.19 15.94 12.39
CA PHE A 128 -13.27 15.19 13.03
C PHE A 128 -12.78 14.06 13.97
N LEU A 129 -11.50 13.71 13.88
CA LEU A 129 -10.90 12.61 14.63
C LEU A 129 -10.26 13.12 15.92
N GLN A 130 -11.10 13.53 16.87
CA GLN A 130 -10.69 14.06 18.16
C GLN A 130 -11.13 13.17 19.31
N ASN A 131 -10.35 13.16 20.39
CA ASN A 131 -10.81 12.63 21.66
C ASN A 131 -11.89 13.57 22.24
N PRO A 132 -13.12 13.10 22.46
CA PRO A 132 -14.21 13.94 22.96
C PRO A 132 -13.96 14.46 24.39
N GLU A 133 -13.14 13.79 25.19
CA GLU A 133 -12.83 14.19 26.57
C GLU A 133 -11.73 15.25 26.62
N THR A 134 -10.66 15.09 25.83
CA THR A 134 -9.47 15.96 25.89
C THR A 134 -9.41 17.00 24.78
N GLY A 135 -10.21 16.84 23.71
CA GLY A 135 -10.11 17.65 22.49
C GLY A 135 -8.87 17.36 21.63
N GLU A 136 -8.02 16.41 22.04
CA GLU A 136 -6.79 16.10 21.31
C GLU A 136 -7.07 15.36 20.01
N TYR A 137 -6.35 15.73 18.95
CA TYR A 137 -6.43 15.03 17.67
C TYR A 137 -5.79 13.65 17.74
N LEU A 138 -6.52 12.65 17.26
CA LEU A 138 -5.97 11.34 16.95
C LEU A 138 -5.49 11.32 15.50
N GLU A 139 -4.67 10.31 15.19
CA GLU A 139 -3.98 10.16 13.91
C GLU A 139 -4.42 8.88 13.22
N TYR A 140 -4.62 8.91 11.91
CA TYR A 140 -4.64 7.73 11.05
C TYR A 140 -3.26 7.50 10.44
N ASP A 141 -2.78 6.26 10.48
CA ASP A 141 -1.50 5.91 9.86
C ASP A 141 -1.55 6.07 8.33
N CYS A 142 -2.66 5.66 7.72
CA CYS A 142 -2.97 5.84 6.31
C CYS A 142 -4.47 6.11 6.13
N TYR A 143 -4.82 7.09 5.32
CA TYR A 143 -6.21 7.49 5.07
C TYR A 143 -6.46 7.80 3.59
N LEU A 144 -7.53 7.22 3.07
CA LEU A 144 -8.13 7.56 1.79
C LEU A 144 -9.37 8.42 2.05
N PRO A 145 -9.35 9.71 1.65
CA PRO A 145 -10.49 10.60 1.81
C PRO A 145 -11.66 10.20 0.90
N GLU A 146 -12.68 11.05 0.83
CA GLU A 146 -13.77 10.89 -0.13
C GLU A 146 -13.22 10.66 -1.55
N PRO A 147 -13.76 9.69 -2.32
CA PRO A 147 -15.00 8.94 -2.09
C PRO A 147 -14.84 7.62 -1.33
N TYR A 148 -13.63 7.27 -0.87
CA TYR A 148 -13.40 5.95 -0.27
C TYR A 148 -13.73 5.93 1.22
N GLN A 149 -13.31 6.97 1.97
CA GLN A 149 -13.50 7.04 3.42
C GLN A 149 -12.97 5.79 4.13
N ILE A 150 -11.72 5.40 3.87
CA ILE A 150 -11.09 4.22 4.49
C ILE A 150 -9.79 4.64 5.16
N ALA A 151 -9.57 4.18 6.37
CA ALA A 151 -8.32 4.33 7.10
C ALA A 151 -7.71 2.98 7.44
N TRP A 152 -6.38 2.88 7.38
CA TRP A 152 -5.61 1.75 7.88
C TRP A 152 -4.79 2.15 9.10
N GLU A 153 -4.71 1.25 10.06
CA GLU A 153 -3.97 1.38 11.32
C GLU A 153 -3.06 0.19 11.51
N PHE A 154 -1.77 0.45 11.67
CA PHE A 154 -0.81 -0.58 12.00
C PHE A 154 -0.75 -0.78 13.52
N GLN A 155 -1.29 -1.91 13.94
CA GLN A 155 -1.32 -2.35 15.33
C GLN A 155 -0.03 -3.11 15.63
N GLY A 156 1.04 -2.34 15.90
CA GLY A 156 2.32 -2.90 16.32
C GLY A 156 2.25 -3.58 17.69
N GLN A 157 3.35 -4.24 18.07
CA GLN A 157 3.48 -5.02 19.32
C GLN A 157 3.11 -4.27 20.61
N GLN A 158 3.05 -2.93 20.59
CA GLN A 158 2.63 -2.12 21.74
C GLN A 158 1.16 -2.34 22.16
N HIS A 159 0.35 -3.06 21.38
CA HIS A 159 -1.04 -3.36 21.72
C HIS A 159 -1.27 -4.71 22.44
N PHE A 160 -0.29 -5.64 22.49
CA PHE A 160 -0.58 -7.05 22.82
C PHE A 160 -0.01 -7.64 24.13
N ARG A 161 0.83 -6.92 24.89
CA ARG A 161 1.12 -7.22 26.32
C ARG A 161 2.08 -6.20 26.91
N THR A 162 1.87 -5.90 28.19
CA THR A 162 2.76 -5.15 29.10
C THR A 162 4.23 -5.48 28.84
N THR A 163 4.94 -4.57 28.18
CA THR A 163 6.40 -4.54 28.24
C THR A 163 6.81 -4.04 29.62
N GLU A 164 7.96 -4.47 30.14
CA GLU A 164 8.55 -4.00 31.40
C GLU A 164 8.77 -2.47 31.46
N MET A 165 8.45 -1.73 30.38
CA MET A 165 8.45 -0.26 30.32
C MET A 165 7.06 0.39 30.46
N PHE A 166 5.98 -0.38 30.66
CA PHE A 166 4.66 0.17 31.02
C PHE A 166 3.96 -0.72 32.06
N PRO A 167 4.21 -0.55 33.37
CA PRO A 167 3.47 -1.22 34.41
C PRO A 167 2.43 -0.28 35.00
N SER A 168 1.31 -0.06 34.29
CA SER A 168 0.06 0.26 34.97
C SER A 168 -1.11 -0.22 34.13
N GLU A 169 -2.10 -0.85 34.79
CA GLU A 169 -3.40 -1.11 34.17
C GLU A 169 -3.99 0.16 33.52
N GLU A 170 -3.64 1.33 34.07
CA GLU A 170 -4.05 2.63 33.57
C GLU A 170 -3.50 2.93 32.16
N ALA A 171 -2.25 2.58 31.85
CA ALA A 171 -1.70 2.77 30.50
C ALA A 171 -2.41 1.88 29.47
N LEU A 172 -2.72 0.63 29.84
CA LEU A 172 -3.49 -0.28 28.99
C LEU A 172 -4.92 0.21 28.79
N ARG A 173 -5.58 0.68 29.86
CA ARG A 173 -6.92 1.28 29.79
C ARG A 173 -6.93 2.53 28.90
N LYS A 174 -5.93 3.41 29.02
CA LYS A 174 -5.79 4.59 28.15
C LYS A 174 -5.65 4.22 26.68
N LEU A 175 -4.88 3.17 26.37
CA LEU A 175 -4.73 2.67 25.00
C LEU A 175 -6.06 2.13 24.45
N GLN A 176 -6.74 1.28 25.23
CA GLN A 176 -8.05 0.74 24.86
C GLN A 176 -9.10 1.84 24.67
N MET A 177 -9.13 2.84 25.57
CA MET A 177 -10.00 4.00 25.44
C MET A 177 -9.71 4.77 24.14
N ARG A 178 -8.42 5.01 23.84
CA ARG A 178 -8.01 5.70 22.61
C ARG A 178 -8.46 4.95 21.36
N ASP A 179 -8.30 3.63 21.33
CA ASP A 179 -8.75 2.79 20.21
C ASP A 179 -10.27 2.81 20.06
N MET A 180 -11.01 2.72 21.17
CA MET A 180 -12.48 2.81 21.18
C MET A 180 -12.98 4.18 20.70
N VAL A 181 -12.33 5.26 21.13
CA VAL A 181 -12.62 6.61 20.66
C VAL A 181 -12.37 6.70 19.16
N LYS A 182 -11.22 6.19 18.68
CA LYS A 182 -10.90 6.19 17.25
C LYS A 182 -11.99 5.47 16.46
N ILE A 183 -12.31 4.22 16.81
CA ILE A 183 -13.37 3.43 16.17
C ILE A 183 -14.72 4.18 16.16
N SER A 184 -15.12 4.73 17.30
CA SER A 184 -16.37 5.48 17.43
C SER A 184 -16.39 6.71 16.50
N GLN A 185 -15.32 7.51 16.52
CA GLN A 185 -15.23 8.72 15.70
C GLN A 185 -15.12 8.39 14.21
N SER A 186 -14.40 7.34 13.83
CA SER A 186 -14.37 6.83 12.45
C SER A 186 -15.77 6.48 11.97
N LYS A 187 -16.48 5.65 12.73
CA LYS A 187 -17.84 5.21 12.40
C LYS A 187 -18.82 6.37 12.27
N LYS A 188 -18.78 7.34 13.19
CA LYS A 188 -19.65 8.54 13.14
C LYS A 188 -19.43 9.37 11.87
N ASN A 189 -18.22 9.37 11.33
CA ASN A 189 -17.86 10.12 10.13
C ASN A 189 -17.87 9.26 8.85
N GLY A 190 -18.40 8.03 8.91
CA GLY A 190 -18.49 7.13 7.76
C GLY A 190 -17.14 6.58 7.30
N VAL A 191 -16.10 6.64 8.15
CA VAL A 191 -14.78 6.07 7.84
C VAL A 191 -14.74 4.60 8.25
N GLU A 192 -14.45 3.72 7.30
CA GLU A 192 -14.13 2.31 7.57
C GLU A 192 -12.69 2.21 8.09
N LEU A 193 -12.52 1.67 9.29
CA LEU A 193 -11.22 1.54 9.95
C LEU A 193 -10.71 0.09 9.85
N VAL A 194 -9.58 -0.11 9.18
CA VAL A 194 -8.95 -1.41 8.95
C VAL A 194 -7.70 -1.56 9.80
N PHE A 195 -7.65 -2.61 10.63
CA PHE A 195 -6.47 -2.92 11.43
C PHE A 195 -5.55 -3.93 10.76
N VAL A 196 -4.27 -3.62 10.75
CA VAL A 196 -3.18 -4.41 10.17
C VAL A 196 -2.17 -4.74 11.26
N THR A 197 -1.73 -5.99 11.30
CA THR A 197 -0.69 -6.50 12.23
C THR A 197 0.51 -7.00 11.44
N GLU A 198 1.58 -7.38 12.13
CA GLU A 198 2.76 -7.98 11.49
C GLU A 198 2.45 -9.24 10.68
N LYS A 199 1.36 -9.95 11.01
CA LYS A 199 0.96 -11.19 10.34
C LYS A 199 0.33 -10.92 8.98
N ASP A 200 -0.21 -9.72 8.82
CA ASP A 200 -0.88 -9.30 7.60
C ASP A 200 0.12 -8.74 6.57
N LEU A 201 1.37 -8.43 6.98
CA LEU A 201 2.41 -7.82 6.14
C LEU A 201 3.01 -8.81 5.12
N SER A 202 2.18 -9.22 4.16
CA SER A 202 2.51 -10.01 2.98
C SER A 202 1.64 -9.55 1.82
N TYR A 203 1.96 -9.93 0.58
CA TYR A 203 1.12 -9.64 -0.57
C TYR A 203 -0.33 -10.11 -0.35
N GLU A 204 -0.52 -11.37 0.03
CA GLU A 204 -1.85 -11.96 0.24
C GLU A 204 -2.55 -11.36 1.46
N GLY A 205 -1.83 -11.19 2.57
CA GLY A 205 -2.38 -10.62 3.80
C GLY A 205 -2.84 -9.17 3.61
N MET A 206 -2.02 -8.34 2.96
CA MET A 206 -2.38 -6.96 2.69
C MET A 206 -3.49 -6.84 1.66
N LEU A 207 -3.51 -7.70 0.63
CA LEU A 207 -4.61 -7.74 -0.33
C LEU A 207 -5.94 -8.08 0.36
N ALA A 208 -5.94 -9.01 1.32
CA ALA A 208 -7.12 -9.36 2.12
C ALA A 208 -7.59 -8.24 3.07
N LYS A 209 -6.72 -7.25 3.34
CA LYS A 209 -7.03 -6.04 4.14
C LYS A 209 -7.56 -4.88 3.30
N ILE A 210 -7.76 -5.05 1.99
CA ILE A 210 -8.32 -4.00 1.15
C ILE A 210 -9.84 -4.19 1.06
N PRO A 211 -10.64 -3.21 1.53
CA PRO A 211 -12.09 -3.31 1.43
C PRO A 211 -12.59 -3.38 -0.02
N ASN A 212 -13.78 -3.95 -0.19
CA ASN A 212 -14.41 -4.06 -1.49
C ASN A 212 -14.67 -2.66 -2.10
N GLY A 213 -14.46 -2.55 -3.41
CA GLY A 213 -14.70 -1.29 -4.14
C GLY A 213 -13.52 -0.32 -4.15
N VAL A 214 -12.44 -0.60 -3.42
CA VAL A 214 -11.18 0.15 -3.58
C VAL A 214 -10.47 -0.31 -4.85
N PRO A 215 -10.14 0.59 -5.78
CA PRO A 215 -9.44 0.23 -7.02
C PRO A 215 -8.05 -0.34 -6.75
N LEU A 216 -7.72 -1.43 -7.44
CA LEU A 216 -6.42 -2.11 -7.36
C LEU A 216 -5.62 -1.92 -8.64
N LYS A 217 -4.30 -1.79 -8.49
CA LYS A 217 -3.35 -1.90 -9.59
C LYS A 217 -3.23 -3.36 -10.01
N TYR A 218 -2.88 -3.58 -11.28
CA TYR A 218 -2.26 -4.85 -11.64
C TYR A 218 -0.90 -4.94 -10.94
N VAL A 219 -0.68 -6.05 -10.23
CA VAL A 219 0.58 -6.33 -9.54
C VAL A 219 0.97 -7.77 -9.84
N ASP A 220 2.18 -7.97 -10.35
CA ASP A 220 2.77 -9.31 -10.42
C ASP A 220 3.29 -9.69 -9.03
N PRO A 221 2.74 -10.72 -8.35
CA PRO A 221 3.20 -11.14 -7.03
C PRO A 221 4.65 -11.66 -7.06
N ASN A 222 5.14 -12.06 -8.24
CA ASN A 222 6.53 -12.45 -8.47
C ASN A 222 7.37 -11.28 -9.01
N GLY A 223 6.88 -10.05 -8.98
CA GLY A 223 7.65 -8.86 -9.33
C GLY A 223 8.81 -8.63 -8.35
N PRO A 224 9.96 -8.09 -8.79
CA PRO A 224 11.08 -7.80 -7.89
C PRO A 224 10.73 -6.91 -6.70
N ARG A 225 9.85 -5.91 -6.88
CA ARG A 225 9.44 -5.01 -5.79
C ARG A 225 8.62 -5.75 -4.74
N VAL A 226 7.67 -6.58 -5.17
CA VAL A 226 6.83 -7.39 -4.28
C VAL A 226 7.69 -8.35 -3.47
N ARG A 227 8.52 -9.16 -4.13
CA ARG A 227 9.40 -10.12 -3.43
C ARG A 227 10.35 -9.44 -2.44
N SER A 228 10.88 -8.26 -2.80
CA SER A 228 11.76 -7.53 -1.90
C SER A 228 11.01 -7.05 -0.65
N LEU A 229 9.80 -6.50 -0.79
CA LEU A 229 9.02 -6.05 0.35
C LEU A 229 8.54 -7.23 1.21
N GLU A 230 8.13 -8.32 0.57
CA GLU A 230 7.77 -9.58 1.22
C GLU A 230 8.91 -10.08 2.13
N SER A 231 10.13 -10.14 1.61
CA SER A 231 11.32 -10.54 2.39
C SER A 231 11.55 -9.65 3.62
N LEU A 232 11.48 -8.33 3.44
CA LEU A 232 11.66 -7.38 4.54
C LEU A 232 10.58 -7.54 5.63
N CYS A 233 9.33 -7.74 5.21
CA CYS A 233 8.22 -7.95 6.14
C CYS A 233 8.35 -9.28 6.90
N GLN A 234 8.82 -10.34 6.24
CA GLN A 234 9.10 -11.63 6.87
C GLN A 234 10.22 -11.52 7.92
N GLU A 235 11.29 -10.79 7.61
CA GLU A 235 12.37 -10.49 8.56
C GLU A 235 11.86 -9.69 9.76
N TYR A 236 11.06 -8.65 9.51
CA TYR A 236 10.41 -7.86 10.55
C TYR A 236 9.52 -8.73 11.46
N ALA A 237 8.62 -9.54 10.88
CA ALA A 237 7.75 -10.43 11.64
C ALA A 237 8.54 -11.50 12.42
N ALA A 238 9.67 -11.98 11.89
CA ALA A 238 10.56 -12.88 12.62
C ALA A 238 11.27 -12.18 13.79
N ASN A 239 11.71 -10.94 13.61
CA ASN A 239 12.30 -10.11 14.68
C ASN A 239 11.31 -9.88 15.82
N VAL A 240 10.09 -9.46 15.47
CA VAL A 240 8.94 -9.30 16.37
C VAL A 240 8.74 -10.58 17.19
N ARG A 241 8.58 -11.74 16.55
CA ARG A 241 8.36 -13.03 17.22
C ARG A 241 9.51 -13.39 18.18
N ARG A 242 10.77 -13.16 17.77
CA ARG A 242 11.95 -13.42 18.61
C ARG A 242 11.97 -12.53 19.85
N THR A 243 11.65 -11.25 19.70
CA THR A 243 11.56 -10.31 20.84
C THR A 243 10.48 -10.73 21.83
N MET A 244 9.31 -11.15 21.35
CA MET A 244 8.23 -11.65 22.22
C MET A 244 8.64 -12.90 23.00
N ALA A 245 9.27 -13.87 22.32
CA ALA A 245 9.74 -15.09 22.96
C ALA A 245 10.78 -14.79 24.06
N ARG A 246 11.67 -13.81 23.85
CA ARG A 246 12.65 -13.36 24.85
C ARG A 246 11.99 -12.70 26.06
N GLN A 247 11.04 -11.80 25.85
CA GLN A 247 10.29 -11.14 26.93
C GLN A 247 9.48 -12.13 27.75
N ALA A 248 8.78 -13.07 27.10
CA ALA A 248 7.99 -14.09 27.79
C ALA A 248 8.85 -15.02 28.67
N ARG A 249 10.10 -15.31 28.25
CA ARG A 249 11.04 -16.09 29.06
C ARG A 249 11.51 -15.33 30.30
N ARG A 250 11.84 -14.04 30.16
CA ARG A 250 12.28 -13.18 31.28
C ARG A 250 11.18 -13.01 32.34
N GLY A 251 9.95 -12.74 31.93
CA GLY A 251 8.82 -12.60 32.86
C GLY A 251 8.49 -13.88 33.64
N ARG A 252 8.77 -15.07 33.08
CA ARG A 252 8.60 -16.35 33.79
C ARG A 252 9.69 -16.61 34.83
N GLN A 253 10.93 -16.18 34.55
CA GLN A 253 12.05 -16.33 35.50
C GLN A 253 11.87 -15.42 36.71
N GLN A 254 11.40 -14.18 36.52
CA GLN A 254 11.14 -13.24 37.62
C GLN A 254 9.91 -13.58 38.49
N GLN A 255 9.03 -14.49 38.06
CA GLN A 255 7.89 -14.98 38.86
C GLN A 255 8.20 -16.24 39.67
N GLN A 256 9.39 -16.82 39.49
CA GLN A 256 9.84 -18.03 40.17
C GLN A 256 10.88 -17.74 41.28
N ASP A 257 11.34 -16.49 41.39
CA ASP A 257 12.16 -15.95 42.48
C ASP A 257 11.29 -15.10 43.43
#